data_AF-A0A967C3P5-F1
#
_entry.id   AF-A0A967C3P5-F1
#
_cell.length_a   1.000
_cell.length_b   1.000
_cell.length_c   1.000
_cell.angle_alpha   90.00
_cell.angle_beta   90.00
_cell.angle_gamma   90.00
#
_symmetry.space_group_name_H-M   'P 1'
#
loop_
_entity.id
_entity.type
_entity.pdbx_description
1 polymer ?
#
loop_
_entity_poly.entity_id
_entity_poly.type
_entity_poly.pdbx_seq_one_letter_code
_entity_poly.pdbx_strand_id
1 'polypeptide(L)'
;MLATLGVALAGLLAPLLGLMRPQLEQRLSEACTGWASGGDQVLAQQLQQPCRELARPASQCLIEETERSGRSLGVVSELLAGRFGDASEVVVKRCATRLLGLPQTSLDNVSLRQLVDRFKR
;
A
#
# COMPACT_ATOMS: atom_id res chain seq x y z
N MET A 1 -7.91 -29.96 -3.34
CA MET A 1 -7.92 -29.86 -1.86
C MET A 1 -6.77 -29.04 -1.26
N LEU A 2 -5.90 -28.36 -2.04
CA LEU A 2 -4.86 -27.45 -1.51
C LEU A 2 -5.30 -25.98 -1.44
N ALA A 3 -6.34 -25.58 -2.20
CA ALA A 3 -6.81 -24.20 -2.25
C ALA A 3 -7.56 -23.75 -0.99
N THR A 4 -8.19 -24.67 -0.25
CA THR A 4 -9.00 -24.35 0.94
C THR A 4 -8.16 -24.01 2.17
N LEU A 5 -6.94 -24.55 2.29
CA LEU A 5 -6.01 -24.22 3.38
C LEU A 5 -5.43 -22.81 3.25
N GLY A 6 -5.22 -22.33 2.02
CA GLY A 6 -4.72 -20.96 1.77
C GLY A 6 -5.71 -19.87 2.18
N VAL A 7 -7.02 -20.11 1.97
CA VAL A 7 -8.08 -19.15 2.33
C VAL A 7 -8.25 -19.03 3.85
N ALA A 8 -8.12 -20.15 4.58
CA ALA A 8 -8.23 -20.16 6.05
C ALA A 8 -7.08 -19.41 6.74
N LEU A 9 -5.85 -19.53 6.23
CA LEU A 9 -4.69 -18.78 6.74
C LEU A 9 -4.74 -17.29 6.36
N ALA A 10 -5.28 -16.96 5.18
CA ALA A 10 -5.44 -15.57 4.76
C ALA A 10 -6.39 -14.77 5.68
N GLY A 11 -7.44 -15.41 6.21
CA GLY A 11 -8.35 -14.80 7.18
C GLY A 11 -7.75 -14.57 8.57
N LEU A 12 -6.75 -15.37 8.96
CA LEU A 12 -6.06 -15.23 10.26
C LEU A 12 -5.04 -14.08 10.28
N LEU A 13 -4.56 -13.64 9.12
CA LEU A 13 -3.57 -12.56 9.01
C LEU A 13 -4.20 -11.17 8.89
N ALA A 14 -5.50 -11.09 8.59
CA ALA A 14 -6.27 -9.84 8.52
C ALA A 14 -6.16 -8.99 9.80
N PRO A 15 -6.35 -9.55 11.02
CA PRO A 15 -6.28 -8.77 12.25
C PRO A 15 -4.87 -8.22 12.52
N LEU A 16 -3.83 -8.97 12.12
CA LEU A 16 -2.43 -8.54 12.26
C LEU A 16 -2.13 -7.31 11.40
N LEU A 17 -2.61 -7.29 10.15
CA LEU A 17 -2.47 -6.12 9.27
C LEU A 17 -3.23 -4.92 9.82
N GLY A 18 -4.42 -5.15 10.41
CA GLY A 18 -5.19 -4.13 11.11
C GLY A 18 -4.44 -3.50 12.29
N LEU A 19 -3.72 -4.30 13.08
CA LEU A 19 -2.90 -3.80 14.20
C LEU A 19 -1.73 -2.93 13.73
N MET A 20 -1.20 -3.18 12.54
CA MET A 20 -0.12 -2.37 11.95
C MET A 20 -0.63 -1.07 11.31
N ARG A 21 -1.95 -0.87 11.18
CA ARG A 21 -2.55 0.28 10.50
C ARG A 21 -2.02 1.64 10.99
N PRO A 22 -1.90 1.93 12.30
CA PRO A 22 -1.39 3.24 12.75
C PRO A 22 0.04 3.50 12.29
N GLN A 23 0.90 2.48 12.29
CA GLN A 23 2.27 2.58 11.80
C GLN A 23 2.29 2.80 10.29
N LEU A 24 1.44 2.09 9.55
CA LEU A 24 1.28 2.27 8.11
C LEU A 24 0.81 3.68 7.76
N GLU A 25 -0.19 4.21 8.47
CA GLU A 25 -0.68 5.59 8.27
C GLU A 25 0.42 6.63 8.50
N GLN A 26 1.20 6.47 9.57
CA GLN A 26 2.32 7.36 9.84
C GLN A 26 3.33 7.34 8.70
N ARG A 27 3.72 6.16 8.23
CA ARG A 27 4.67 6.00 7.10
C ARG A 27 4.14 6.59 5.80
N LEU A 28 2.85 6.38 5.50
CA LEU A 28 2.21 6.95 4.32
C LEU A 28 2.15 8.47 4.40
N SER A 29 1.85 9.04 5.57
CA SER A 29 1.85 10.48 5.78
C SER A 29 3.24 11.07 5.59
N GLU A 30 4.28 10.46 6.17
CA GLU A 30 5.68 10.90 6.02
C GLU A 30 6.13 10.86 4.56
N ALA A 31 5.84 9.77 3.85
CA ALA A 31 6.18 9.62 2.44
C ALA A 31 5.45 10.65 1.57
N CYS A 32 4.14 10.83 1.79
CA CYS A 32 3.33 11.84 1.11
C CYS A 32 3.93 13.24 1.28
N THR A 33 4.23 13.65 2.52
CA THR A 33 4.78 14.97 2.80
C THR A 33 6.15 15.15 2.14
N GLY A 34 7.04 14.14 2.26
CA GLY A 34 8.38 14.21 1.68
C GLY A 34 8.38 14.31 0.15
N TRP A 35 7.49 13.56 -0.53
CA TRP A 35 7.38 13.62 -1.99
C TRP A 35 6.67 14.90 -2.47
N ALA A 36 5.58 15.28 -1.82
CA ALA A 36 4.77 16.41 -2.25
C ALA A 36 5.43 17.76 -1.95
N SER A 37 6.27 17.86 -0.92
CA SER A 37 6.97 19.10 -0.61
C SER A 37 8.22 19.33 -1.45
N GLY A 38 8.76 18.31 -2.12
CA GLY A 38 10.00 18.42 -2.89
C GLY A 38 11.21 18.89 -2.06
N GLY A 39 11.19 18.71 -0.74
CA GLY A 39 12.24 19.17 0.18
C GLY A 39 12.00 20.55 0.80
N ASP A 40 10.96 21.29 0.42
CA ASP A 40 10.59 22.54 1.08
C ASP A 40 9.99 22.27 2.47
N GLN A 41 10.57 22.87 3.51
CA GLN A 41 10.16 22.65 4.90
C GLN A 41 8.86 23.37 5.27
N VAL A 42 8.61 24.55 4.70
CA VAL A 42 7.38 25.31 4.95
C VAL A 42 6.21 24.61 4.30
N LEU A 43 6.38 24.17 3.06
CA LEU A 43 5.39 23.36 2.35
C LEU A 43 5.19 22.01 3.04
N ALA A 44 6.25 21.36 3.53
CA ALA A 44 6.13 20.12 4.28
C ALA A 44 5.23 20.29 5.52
N GLN A 45 5.38 21.39 6.28
CA GLN A 45 4.53 21.68 7.44
C GLN A 45 3.07 21.89 7.02
N GLN A 46 2.82 22.60 5.92
CA GLN A 46 1.46 22.82 5.40
C GLN A 46 0.80 21.52 4.92
N LEU A 47 1.59 20.57 4.40
CA LEU A 47 1.10 19.29 3.88
C LEU A 47 0.91 18.20 4.94
N GLN A 48 1.34 18.41 6.19
CA GLN A 48 1.22 17.38 7.24
C GLN A 48 -0.22 16.91 7.44
N GLN A 49 -1.16 17.85 7.57
CA GLN A 49 -2.56 17.52 7.82
C GLN A 49 -3.23 16.87 6.58
N PRO A 50 -3.11 17.42 5.36
CA PRO A 50 -3.60 16.75 4.14
C PRO A 50 -3.03 15.34 3.95
N CYS A 51 -1.73 15.15 4.17
CA CYS A 51 -1.10 13.83 4.04
C CYS A 51 -1.58 12.84 5.09
N ARG A 52 -1.85 13.29 6.33
CA ARG A 52 -2.46 12.44 7.36
C ARG A 52 -3.90 12.05 7.02
N GLU A 53 -4.66 12.98 6.46
CA GLU A 53 -6.04 12.73 6.00
C GLU A 53 -6.08 11.76 4.82
N LEU A 54 -5.11 11.82 3.91
CA LEU A 54 -4.94 10.86 2.81
C LEU A 54 -4.45 9.49 3.28
N ALA A 55 -3.58 9.46 4.30
CA ALA A 55 -3.00 8.21 4.80
C ALA A 55 -4.06 7.24 5.34
N ARG A 56 -5.13 7.74 5.96
CA ARG A 56 -6.23 6.92 6.52
C ARG A 56 -7.00 6.10 5.48
N PRO A 57 -7.58 6.68 4.41
CA PRO A 57 -8.24 5.89 3.39
C PRO A 57 -7.25 5.02 2.61
N ALA A 58 -6.00 5.48 2.43
CA ALA A 58 -4.97 4.68 1.77
C ALA A 58 -4.57 3.43 2.56
N SER A 59 -4.31 3.56 3.87
CA SER A 59 -3.96 2.43 4.75
C SER A 59 -5.08 1.39 4.80
N GLN A 60 -6.32 1.83 4.96
CA GLN A 60 -7.49 0.97 4.94
C GLN A 60 -7.62 0.25 3.60
N CYS A 61 -7.42 0.98 2.52
CA CYS A 61 -7.54 0.43 1.18
C CYS A 61 -6.50 -0.66 0.89
N LEU A 62 -5.26 -0.50 1.36
CA LEU A 62 -4.20 -1.50 1.25
C LEU A 62 -4.53 -2.78 2.03
N ILE A 63 -5.05 -2.64 3.25
CA ILE A 63 -5.44 -3.79 4.09
C ILE A 63 -6.59 -4.57 3.43
N GLU A 64 -7.64 -3.85 3.02
CA GLU A 64 -8.80 -4.46 2.36
C GLU A 64 -8.44 -5.15 1.03
N GLU A 65 -7.57 -4.55 0.20
CA GLU A 65 -7.13 -5.18 -1.05
C GLU A 65 -6.20 -6.37 -0.82
N THR A 66 -5.40 -6.34 0.25
CA THR A 66 -4.56 -7.47 0.65
C THR A 66 -5.42 -8.69 0.98
N GLU A 67 -6.51 -8.48 1.72
CA GLU A 67 -7.48 -9.51 2.07
C GLU A 67 -8.30 -9.96 0.86
N ARG A 68 -8.92 -9.00 0.16
CA ARG A 68 -9.80 -9.25 -1.00
C ARG A 68 -9.09 -10.01 -2.13
N SER A 69 -7.80 -9.74 -2.34
CA SER A 69 -7.00 -10.42 -3.37
C SER A 69 -6.45 -11.79 -2.94
N GLY A 70 -6.66 -12.20 -1.68
CA GLY A 70 -6.10 -13.44 -1.14
C GLY A 70 -4.57 -13.42 -1.03
N ARG A 71 -3.98 -12.22 -0.97
CA ARG A 71 -2.51 -12.03 -1.02
C ARG A 71 -1.88 -11.79 0.34
N SER A 72 -2.65 -11.88 1.43
CA SER A 72 -2.18 -11.62 2.81
C SER A 72 -0.86 -12.32 3.14
N LEU A 73 -0.74 -13.62 2.88
CA LEU A 73 0.50 -14.36 3.16
C LEU A 73 1.69 -13.85 2.33
N GLY A 74 1.45 -13.52 1.06
CA GLY A 74 2.48 -12.99 0.16
C GLY A 74 2.97 -11.61 0.61
N VAL A 75 2.05 -10.71 0.93
CA VAL A 75 2.36 -9.37 1.45
C VAL A 75 3.13 -9.47 2.77
N VAL A 76 2.65 -10.26 3.73
CA VAL A 76 3.36 -10.46 5.01
C VAL A 76 4.76 -11.03 4.80
N SER A 77 4.91 -12.03 3.92
CA SER A 77 6.22 -12.61 3.62
C SER A 77 7.17 -11.62 2.96
N GLU A 78 6.67 -10.74 2.10
CA GLU A 78 7.44 -9.67 1.47
C GLU A 78 7.87 -8.62 2.49
N LEU A 79 6.97 -8.20 3.38
CA LEU A 79 7.25 -7.27 4.48
C LEU A 79 8.32 -7.81 5.43
N LEU A 80 8.20 -9.07 5.87
CA LEU A 80 9.17 -9.72 6.74
C LEU A 80 10.56 -9.83 6.09
N ALA A 81 10.60 -10.00 4.77
CA ALA A 81 11.84 -10.00 4.00
C ALA A 81 12.32 -8.59 3.62
N GLY A 82 11.64 -7.53 4.07
CA GLY A 82 12.01 -6.15 3.79
C GLY A 82 12.00 -5.77 2.31
N ARG A 83 11.16 -6.44 1.49
CA ARG A 83 11.13 -6.24 0.03
C ARG A 83 9.73 -5.87 -0.47
N PHE A 84 9.69 -5.23 -1.64
CA PHE A 84 8.46 -5.01 -2.41
C PHE A 84 8.36 -6.04 -3.53
N GLY A 85 7.44 -6.99 -3.40
CA GLY A 85 7.24 -8.08 -4.34
C GLY A 85 5.95 -7.99 -5.15
N ASP A 86 5.62 -9.07 -5.87
CA ASP A 86 4.48 -9.12 -6.79
C ASP A 86 3.14 -9.07 -6.04
N ALA A 87 3.09 -9.58 -4.81
CA ALA A 87 1.88 -9.54 -4.00
C ALA A 87 1.55 -8.09 -3.61
N SER A 88 2.55 -7.37 -3.08
CA SER A 88 2.41 -5.96 -2.73
C SER A 88 2.14 -5.09 -3.95
N GLU A 89 2.77 -5.37 -5.10
CA GLU A 89 2.55 -4.61 -6.32
C GLU A 89 1.10 -4.65 -6.80
N VAL A 90 0.47 -5.84 -6.81
CA VAL A 90 -0.94 -5.98 -7.18
C VAL A 90 -1.87 -5.24 -6.22
N VAL A 91 -1.62 -5.37 -4.91
CA VAL A 91 -2.41 -4.69 -3.86
C VAL A 91 -2.33 -3.18 -4.02
N VAL A 92 -1.12 -2.63 -4.19
CA VAL A 92 -0.92 -1.18 -4.36
C VAL A 92 -1.61 -0.68 -5.63
N LYS A 93 -1.49 -1.39 -6.75
CA LYS A 93 -2.16 -1.02 -8.01
C LYS A 93 -3.68 -0.94 -7.86
N ARG A 94 -4.30 -2.00 -7.33
CA ARG A 94 -5.76 -2.03 -7.11
C ARG A 94 -6.22 -0.95 -6.14
N CYS A 95 -5.44 -0.73 -5.10
CA CYS A 95 -5.74 0.32 -4.15
C CYS A 95 -5.65 1.71 -4.79
N ALA A 96 -4.59 1.98 -5.55
CA ALA A 96 -4.43 3.23 -6.30
C ALA A 96 -5.57 3.45 -7.30
N THR A 97 -5.95 2.43 -8.09
CA THR A 97 -7.09 2.56 -9.00
C THR A 97 -8.38 2.86 -8.25
N ARG A 98 -8.61 2.23 -7.10
CA ARG A 98 -9.81 2.46 -6.28
C ARG A 98 -9.86 3.87 -5.70
N LEU A 99 -8.74 4.35 -5.14
CA LEU A 99 -8.66 5.70 -4.58
C LEU A 99 -8.80 6.79 -5.65
N LEU A 100 -8.32 6.54 -6.87
CA LEU A 100 -8.38 7.47 -7.99
C LEU A 100 -9.67 7.37 -8.82
N GLY A 101 -10.58 6.44 -8.48
CA GLY A 101 -11.81 6.22 -9.25
C GLY A 101 -11.56 5.65 -10.66
N LEU A 102 -10.44 4.96 -10.86
CA LEU A 102 -10.04 4.37 -12.14
C LEU A 102 -10.54 2.91 -12.28
N PRO A 103 -10.70 2.41 -13.51
CA PRO A 103 -10.93 0.98 -13.75
C PRO A 103 -9.81 0.12 -13.12
N GLN A 104 -10.17 -1.02 -12.54
CA GLN A 104 -9.25 -1.87 -11.75
C GLN A 104 -8.06 -2.41 -12.55
N THR A 105 -8.18 -2.50 -13.88
CA THR A 105 -7.14 -3.00 -14.78
C THR A 105 -6.24 -1.89 -15.34
N SER A 106 -6.50 -0.62 -14.99
CA SER A 106 -5.79 0.54 -15.59
C SER A 106 -4.29 0.53 -15.31
N LEU A 107 -3.85 -0.10 -14.22
CA LEU A 107 -2.45 -0.15 -13.81
C LEU A 107 -1.80 -1.52 -14.02
N ASP A 108 -2.47 -2.46 -14.68
CA ASP A 108 -1.96 -3.84 -14.84
C ASP A 108 -0.60 -3.84 -15.54
N ASN A 109 -0.46 -3.07 -16.62
CA ASN A 109 0.75 -2.96 -17.43
C ASN A 109 1.79 -1.97 -16.88
N VAL A 110 1.55 -1.33 -15.73
CA VAL A 110 2.47 -0.36 -15.15
C VAL A 110 3.37 -1.05 -14.13
N SER A 111 4.67 -1.17 -14.35
CA SER A 111 5.57 -1.68 -13.30
C SER A 111 5.88 -0.60 -12.27
N LEU A 112 5.44 -0.79 -11.02
CA LEU A 112 5.70 0.19 -9.95
C LEU A 112 7.19 0.25 -9.58
N ARG A 113 7.89 -0.88 -9.65
CA ARG A 113 9.35 -0.93 -9.42
C ARG A 113 10.11 -0.09 -10.45
N GLN A 114 9.80 -0.25 -11.73
CA GLN A 114 10.40 0.56 -12.79
C GLN A 114 10.07 2.05 -12.65
N LEU A 115 8.88 2.37 -12.13
CA LEU A 115 8.47 3.74 -11.86
C LEU A 115 9.35 4.37 -10.78
N VAL A 116 9.55 3.67 -9.66
CA VAL A 116 10.40 4.13 -8.55
C VAL A 116 11.85 4.29 -9.01
N ASP A 117 12.38 3.36 -9.80
CA ASP A 117 13.76 3.46 -10.34
C ASP A 117 13.94 4.65 -11.28
N ARG A 118 12.86 5.10 -11.94
CA ARG A 118 12.88 6.32 -12.77
C ARG A 118 12.85 7.58 -11.91
N PHE A 119 12.06 7.62 -10.83
CA PHE A 119 11.93 8.79 -9.95
C PHE A 119 13.09 8.96 -8.96
N LYS A 120 13.94 7.93 -8.79
CA LYS A 120 15.20 8.03 -8.03
C LYS A 120 16.35 8.67 -8.84
N ARG A 121 16.19 8.85 -10.16
CA ARG A 121 17.16 9.52 -11.03
C ARG A 121 16.96 11.02 -11.05
#